data_AF-A0A938S9V3-F1
#
_entry.id   AF-A0A938S9V3-F1
#
_cell.length_a   1.000
_cell.length_b   1.000
_cell.length_c   1.000
_cell.angle_alpha   90.00
_cell.angle_beta   90.00
_cell.angle_gamma   90.00
#
_symmetry.space_group_name_H-M   'P 1'
#
loop_
_entity.id
_entity.type
_entity.pdbx_description
1 polymer ?
#
loop_
_entity_poly.entity_id
_entity_poly.type
_entity_poly.pdbx_seq_one_letter_code
_entity_poly.pdbx_strand_id
1 'polypeptide(L)' 'MHPLVSTTIARNKRRSARRPRLDRQTARARAVLRELRDTLEDLDDRQELARAKKRNAGKPGTDWDTVKKESGFKF' A
#
# COMPACT_ATOMS: atom_id res chain seq x y z
N MET A 1 47.71 -29.54 -11.84
CA MET A 1 47.03 -28.94 -10.67
C MET A 1 46.24 -27.70 -11.10
N HIS A 2 44.91 -27.79 -11.30
CA HIS A 2 44.02 -26.61 -11.37
C HIS A 2 42.56 -26.93 -10.97
N PRO A 3 42.20 -26.99 -9.67
CA PRO A 3 40.78 -27.07 -9.28
C PRO A 3 40.23 -25.82 -8.57
N LEU A 4 41.09 -24.90 -8.13
CA LEU A 4 40.67 -23.75 -7.32
C LEU A 4 39.98 -22.64 -8.13
N VAL A 5 40.39 -22.41 -9.38
CA VAL A 5 39.90 -21.31 -10.23
C VAL A 5 38.48 -21.58 -10.76
N SER A 6 38.17 -22.83 -11.12
CA SER A 6 36.84 -23.22 -11.60
C SER A 6 35.77 -23.10 -10.51
N THR A 7 36.13 -23.41 -9.26
CA THR A 7 35.23 -23.34 -8.11
C THR A 7 34.91 -21.88 -7.73
N THR A 8 35.88 -20.98 -7.78
CA THR A 8 35.68 -19.55 -7.50
C THR A 8 34.83 -18.87 -8.58
N ILE A 9 35.04 -19.19 -9.86
CA ILE A 9 34.24 -18.66 -10.97
C ILE A 9 32.78 -19.14 -10.87
N ALA A 10 32.55 -20.43 -10.59
CA ALA A 10 31.20 -20.97 -10.41
C ALA A 10 30.46 -20.34 -9.22
N ARG A 11 31.16 -20.07 -8.11
CA ARG A 11 30.59 -19.42 -6.92
C ARG A 11 30.20 -17.97 -7.19
N ASN A 12 31.03 -17.22 -7.93
CA ASN A 12 30.73 -15.84 -8.30
C ASN A 12 29.55 -15.73 -9.27
N LYS A 13 29.45 -16.64 -10.26
CA LYS A 13 28.35 -16.68 -11.23
C LYS A 13 27.01 -17.02 -10.57
N ARG A 14 27.00 -17.90 -9.55
CA ARG A 14 25.81 -18.20 -8.73
C ARG A 14 25.40 -17.01 -7.86
N ARG A 15 26.37 -16.26 -7.33
CA ARG A 15 26.12 -15.07 -6.50
C ARG A 15 25.56 -13.91 -7.34
N SER A 16 26.04 -13.72 -8.57
CA SER A 16 25.49 -12.72 -9.49
C SER A 16 24.07 -13.07 -9.96
N ALA A 17 23.77 -14.34 -10.26
CA ALA A 17 22.43 -14.78 -10.63
C ALA A 17 21.41 -14.75 -9.48
N ARG A 18 21.87 -14.84 -8.22
CA ARG A 18 21.01 -14.74 -7.02
C ARG A 18 20.55 -13.32 -6.74
N ARG A 19 21.35 -12.30 -7.06
CA ARG A 19 21.04 -10.89 -6.78
C ARG A 19 19.72 -10.43 -7.44
N PRO A 20 19.51 -10.60 -8.76
CA PRO A 20 18.25 -10.24 -9.40
C PRO A 20 17.02 -10.98 -8.85
N ARG A 21 17.21 -12.21 -8.33
CA ARG A 21 16.12 -12.96 -7.69
C ARG A 21 15.75 -12.36 -6.34
N LEU A 22 16.74 -11.96 -5.54
CA LEU A 22 16.51 -11.28 -4.26
C LEU A 22 15.89 -9.90 -4.45
N ASP A 23 16.32 -9.15 -5.47
CA ASP A 23 15.75 -7.85 -5.79
C ASP A 23 14.27 -7.97 -6.18
N ARG A 24 13.93 -8.98 -7.01
CA ARG A 24 12.53 -9.29 -7.35
C ARG A 24 11.71 -9.70 -6.14
N GLN A 25 12.25 -10.50 -5.22
CA GLN A 25 11.55 -10.87 -3.99
C GLN A 25 11.32 -9.65 -3.10
N THR A 26 12.31 -8.78 -2.98
CA THR A 26 12.21 -7.53 -2.21
C THR A 26 11.17 -6.59 -2.81
N ALA A 27 11.14 -6.43 -4.14
CA ALA A 27 10.14 -5.61 -4.83
C ALA A 27 8.72 -6.14 -4.59
N ARG A 28 8.52 -7.46 -4.67
CA ARG A 28 7.23 -8.09 -4.38
C ARG A 28 6.80 -7.88 -2.93
N ALA A 29 7.70 -8.07 -1.98
CA ALA A 29 7.40 -7.84 -0.57
C ALA A 29 6.97 -6.38 -0.31
N ARG A 30 7.65 -5.41 -0.94
CA ARG A 30 7.27 -3.99 -0.85
C ARG A 30 5.91 -3.69 -1.47
N ALA A 31 5.57 -4.35 -2.59
CA ALA A 31 4.25 -4.21 -3.20
C ALA A 31 3.15 -4.70 -2.26
N VAL A 32 3.32 -5.91 -1.69
CA VAL A 32 2.37 -6.48 -0.71
C VAL A 32 2.21 -5.56 0.52
N LEU A 33 3.31 -5.01 1.04
CA LEU A 33 3.22 -4.09 2.19
C LEU A 33 2.46 -2.80 1.86
N ARG A 34 2.54 -2.31 0.62
CA ARG A 34 1.75 -1.15 0.18
C ARG A 34 0.27 -1.51 0.09
N GLU A 35 -0.07 -2.63 -0.54
CA GLU A 35 -1.45 -3.12 -0.64
C GLU A 35 -2.07 -3.33 0.75
N LEU A 36 -1.32 -3.88 1.70
CA LEU A 36 -1.78 -4.05 3.07
C LEU A 36 -2.01 -2.72 3.77
N ARG A 37 -1.12 -1.75 3.58
CA ARG A 37 -1.31 -0.41 4.16
C ARG A 37 -2.56 0.25 3.59
N ASP A 38 -2.73 0.22 2.27
CA ASP A 38 -3.87 0.84 1.60
C ASP A 38 -5.18 0.14 2.04
N THR A 39 -5.16 -1.18 2.27
CA THR A 39 -6.30 -1.93 2.84
C THR A 39 -6.63 -1.52 4.28
N LEU A 40 -5.61 -1.23 5.09
CA LEU A 40 -5.81 -0.78 6.48
C LEU A 40 -6.39 0.63 6.53
N GLU A 41 -5.96 1.53 5.65
CA GLU A 41 -6.52 2.87 5.48
C GLU A 41 -8.01 2.78 5.10
N ASP A 42 -8.33 1.95 4.11
CA ASP A 42 -9.69 1.62 3.69
C ASP A 42 -10.57 1.10 4.86
N LEU A 43 -10.00 0.31 5.76
CA LEU A 43 -10.71 -0.23 6.91
C LEU A 43 -10.98 0.86 7.96
N ASP A 44 -10.01 1.74 8.20
CA ASP A 44 -10.16 2.85 9.14
C ASP A 44 -11.22 3.84 8.65
N ASP A 45 -11.22 4.18 7.36
CA ASP A 45 -12.26 4.99 6.72
C ASP A 45 -13.66 4.38 6.87
N ARG A 46 -13.79 3.06 6.70
CA ARG A 46 -15.06 2.35 6.92
C ARG A 46 -15.51 2.41 8.38
N GLN A 47 -14.58 2.30 9.32
CA GLN A 47 -14.90 2.43 10.74
C GLN A 47 -15.34 3.85 11.09
N GLU A 48 -14.65 4.88 10.58
CA GLU A 48 -15.04 6.26 10.82
C GLU A 48 -16.38 6.58 10.15
N LEU A 49 -16.64 6.07 8.95
CA LEU A 49 -17.95 6.19 8.30
C LEU A 49 -19.05 5.53 9.14
N ALA A 50 -18.81 4.34 9.69
CA ALA A 50 -19.77 3.67 10.56
C ALA A 50 -20.04 4.47 11.84
N ARG A 51 -18.99 5.06 12.45
CA ARG A 51 -19.13 5.95 13.61
C ARG A 51 -19.90 7.23 13.26
N ALA A 52 -19.59 7.86 12.13
CA ALA A 52 -20.28 9.04 11.64
C ALA A 52 -21.76 8.77 11.37
N LYS A 53 -22.07 7.64 10.72
CA LYS A 53 -23.46 7.18 10.52
C LYS A 53 -24.18 7.00 11.85
N LYS A 54 -23.57 6.32 12.81
CA LYS A 54 -24.17 6.14 14.14
C LYS A 54 -24.40 7.47 14.86
N ARG A 55 -23.43 8.38 14.83
CA ARG A 55 -23.49 9.71 15.44
C ARG A 55 -24.55 10.62 14.81
N ASN A 56 -24.82 10.45 13.53
CA ASN A 56 -25.75 11.27 12.77
C ASN A 56 -27.08 10.57 12.45
N ALA A 57 -27.26 9.33 12.88
CA ALA A 57 -28.51 8.60 12.72
C ALA A 57 -29.66 9.39 13.36
N GLY A 58 -30.73 9.61 12.60
CA GLY A 58 -31.92 10.35 13.04
C GLY A 58 -31.77 11.87 13.06
N LYS A 59 -30.61 12.45 12.72
CA LYS A 59 -30.49 13.89 12.51
C LYS A 59 -31.03 14.25 11.12
N PRO A 60 -31.73 15.40 10.97
CA PRO A 60 -32.04 15.91 9.64
C PRO A 60 -30.74 16.17 8.87
N GLY A 61 -30.74 15.82 7.59
CA GLY A 61 -29.61 16.13 6.71
C GLY A 61 -29.45 17.63 6.51
N THR A 62 -28.24 18.06 6.18
CA THR A 62 -27.98 19.46 5.78
C THR A 62 -28.49 19.67 4.36
N ASP A 63 -29.22 20.77 4.15
CA ASP A 63 -29.69 21.15 2.82
C ASP A 63 -28.53 21.48 1.87
N TRP A 64 -28.69 21.14 0.60
CA TRP A 64 -27.63 21.31 -0.42
C TRP A 64 -27.20 22.75 -0.62
N ASP A 65 -28.09 23.73 -0.48
CA ASP A 65 -27.72 25.14 -0.64
C ASP A 65 -26.92 25.63 0.56
N THR A 66 -27.19 25.08 1.75
CA THR A 66 -26.35 25.31 2.94
C THR A 66 -24.98 24.68 2.76
N VAL A 67 -24.91 23.43 2.27
CA VAL A 67 -23.64 22.75 1.99
C VAL A 67 -22.79 23.56 0.99
N LYS A 68 -23.36 24.01 -0.13
CA LYS A 68 -22.63 24.81 -1.14
C LYS A 68 -22.06 26.10 -0.54
N LYS A 69 -22.87 26.81 0.27
CA LYS A 69 -22.46 28.06 0.92
C LYS A 69 -21.31 27.83 1.91
N GLU A 70 -21.38 26.78 2.72
CA GLU A 70 -20.37 26.48 3.75
C GLU A 70 -19.08 25.92 3.18
N SER A 71 -19.17 25.09 2.14
CA SER A 71 -18.00 24.44 1.52
C SER A 71 -17.29 25.30 0.46
N GLY A 72 -17.82 26.49 0.16
CA GLY A 72 -17.21 27.43 -0.78
C GLY A 72 -17.25 26.99 -2.24
N PHE A 73 -18.00 25.93 -2.55
CA PHE A 73 -18.19 25.45 -3.92
C PHE A 73 -19.13 26.40 -4.68
N LYS A 74 -18.60 27.01 -5.73
CA LYS A 74 -19.37 27.77 -6.73
C LYS A 74 -19.48 26.91 -7.99
N PHE A 75 -20.70 26.49 -8.35
CA PHE A 75 -21.01 25.94 -9.68
C PHE A 75 -21.44 27.07 -10.60
#